data_AF-A0A7J9QW52-F1
#
_entry.id   AF-A0A7J9QW52-F1
#
_cell.length_a   1.000
_cell.length_b   1.000
_cell.length_c   1.000
_cell.angle_alpha   90.00
_cell.angle_beta   90.00
_cell.angle_gamma   90.00
#
_symmetry.space_group_name_H-M   'P 1'
#
loop_
_entity.id
_entity.type
_entity.pdbx_description
1 polymer ?
#
loop_
_entity_poly.entity_id
_entity_poly.type
_entity_poly.pdbx_seq_one_letter_code
_entity_poly.pdbx_strand_id
1 'polypeptide(L)'
;MLDFLFLIFILPFASAQEIPDYDKPYAPIFFDRPVYSWTDKIKIKIIAPSWNTDKDLIDSIGDDNENPIKISTRSHSLEPYRLTETDVSSGIFTGEVILTGFLHDADGDGDFDTTPRTVGTGPTSGFLEVERDSAVTVSFEFADGVVLSESVPVSWNIGTVEFENDIFFSDDAVIVRVIDLDMNLNPESIDQIPVEVFSDSDVGGITANAIETSESSGSFIATISLTQNSASSGNRLYAIPGDGISARYSDYTLP
;
A
#
# COMPACT_ATOMS: atom_id res chain seq x y z
N MET A 1 -17.65 13.98 29.05
CA MET A 1 -18.24 12.65 29.24
C MET A 1 -18.48 12.07 27.86
N LEU A 2 -17.50 11.35 27.35
CA LEU A 2 -17.66 10.39 26.25
C LEU A 2 -16.46 9.44 26.39
N ASP A 3 -16.69 8.31 27.02
CA ASP A 3 -15.71 7.26 27.19
C ASP A 3 -15.40 6.64 25.83
N PHE A 4 -14.13 6.69 25.45
CA PHE A 4 -13.61 5.95 24.30
C PHE A 4 -13.50 4.49 24.73
N LEU A 5 -14.46 3.67 24.31
CA LEU A 5 -14.44 2.24 24.55
C LEU A 5 -13.33 1.64 23.67
N PHE A 6 -12.17 1.38 24.27
CA PHE A 6 -11.13 0.54 23.66
C PHE A 6 -11.73 -0.86 23.45
N LEU A 7 -11.96 -1.24 22.20
CA LEU A 7 -12.29 -2.61 21.84
C LEU A 7 -11.00 -3.44 21.97
N ILE A 8 -10.76 -3.99 23.16
CA ILE A 8 -9.73 -4.99 23.36
C ILE A 8 -10.21 -6.27 22.65
N PHE A 9 -9.58 -6.62 21.53
CA PHE A 9 -9.66 -7.97 20.98
C PHE A 9 -9.03 -8.92 21.99
N ILE A 10 -9.84 -9.48 22.88
CA ILE A 10 -9.44 -10.63 23.68
C ILE A 10 -9.50 -11.82 22.72
N LEU A 11 -8.38 -12.11 22.05
CA LEU A 11 -8.19 -13.41 21.44
C LEU A 11 -8.32 -14.43 22.58
N PRO A 12 -9.18 -15.47 22.47
CA PRO A 12 -9.14 -16.56 23.42
C PRO A 12 -7.71 -17.09 23.38
N PHE A 13 -7.11 -17.32 24.55
CA PHE A 13 -5.88 -18.09 24.68
C PHE A 13 -6.17 -19.49 24.11
N ALA A 14 -6.07 -19.64 22.80
CA ALA A 14 -5.85 -20.92 22.18
C ALA A 14 -4.48 -21.34 22.70
N SER A 15 -4.47 -22.40 23.51
CA SER A 15 -3.21 -23.05 23.88
C SER A 15 -2.44 -23.25 22.59
N ALA A 16 -1.30 -22.55 22.45
CA ALA A 16 -0.41 -22.70 21.32
C ALA A 16 -0.16 -24.20 21.16
N GLN A 17 -0.60 -24.76 20.04
CA GLN A 17 -0.44 -26.17 19.80
C GLN A 17 1.05 -26.42 19.51
N GLU A 18 1.79 -26.94 20.49
CA GLU A 18 3.25 -27.19 20.35
C GLU A 18 3.58 -28.38 19.44
N ILE A 19 2.60 -29.25 19.15
CA ILE A 19 2.76 -30.45 18.31
C ILE A 19 1.75 -30.36 17.17
N PRO A 20 2.16 -30.44 15.88
CA PRO A 20 1.24 -30.35 14.75
C PRO A 20 0.05 -31.30 14.85
N ASP A 21 -1.19 -30.78 14.74
CA ASP A 21 -2.38 -31.59 14.46
C ASP A 21 -2.58 -31.64 12.96
N TYR A 22 -2.44 -32.80 12.34
CA TYR A 22 -2.71 -32.94 10.91
C TYR A 22 -4.21 -33.10 10.60
N ASP A 23 -5.03 -33.51 11.59
CA ASP A 23 -6.48 -33.60 11.44
C ASP A 23 -7.16 -32.22 11.65
N LYS A 24 -6.51 -31.34 12.43
CA LYS A 24 -6.98 -29.98 12.75
C LYS A 24 -5.84 -28.95 12.76
N PRO A 25 -5.21 -28.69 11.61
CA PRO A 25 -4.06 -27.79 11.53
C PRO A 25 -4.40 -26.40 12.05
N TYR A 26 -3.50 -25.82 12.84
CA TYR A 26 -3.60 -24.47 13.37
C TYR A 26 -2.44 -23.62 12.86
N ALA A 27 -2.69 -22.88 11.78
CA ALA A 27 -1.79 -21.84 11.28
C ALA A 27 -2.59 -20.75 10.54
N PRO A 28 -3.43 -19.95 11.23
CA PRO A 28 -4.20 -18.89 10.58
C PRO A 28 -3.28 -17.86 9.94
N ILE A 29 -3.68 -17.42 8.75
CA ILE A 29 -2.96 -16.49 7.89
C ILE A 29 -3.66 -15.13 7.97
N PHE A 30 -2.90 -14.06 8.14
CA PHE A 30 -3.40 -12.69 8.24
C PHE A 30 -2.64 -11.75 7.31
N PHE A 31 -3.38 -10.80 6.77
CA PHE A 31 -2.87 -9.62 6.09
C PHE A 31 -2.96 -8.41 7.02
N ASP A 32 -2.07 -7.42 6.87
CA ASP A 32 -2.10 -6.20 7.69
C ASP A 32 -3.21 -5.21 7.27
N ARG A 33 -3.75 -5.37 6.06
CA ARG A 33 -4.87 -4.59 5.53
C ARG A 33 -5.94 -5.50 4.92
N PRO A 34 -7.23 -5.09 4.95
CA PRO A 34 -8.32 -5.88 4.36
C PRO A 34 -8.44 -5.73 2.85
N VAL A 35 -7.74 -4.76 2.26
CA VAL A 35 -7.69 -4.46 0.82
C VAL A 35 -6.37 -3.75 0.52
N TYR A 36 -5.84 -3.94 -0.68
CA TYR A 36 -4.62 -3.30 -1.17
C TYR A 36 -4.88 -2.61 -2.52
N SER A 37 -4.09 -1.59 -2.84
CA SER A 37 -3.92 -1.08 -4.20
C SER A 37 -2.88 -1.91 -4.97
N TRP A 38 -2.79 -1.72 -6.28
CA TRP A 38 -2.06 -2.58 -7.23
C TRP A 38 -0.52 -2.53 -7.12
N THR A 39 0.04 -1.54 -6.42
CA THR A 39 1.48 -1.34 -6.16
C THR A 39 1.85 -1.40 -4.68
N ASP A 40 0.89 -1.78 -3.82
CA ASP A 40 1.08 -1.76 -2.38
C ASP A 40 2.11 -2.77 -1.86
N LYS A 41 2.69 -2.46 -0.69
CA LYS A 41 3.38 -3.45 0.14
C LYS A 41 2.38 -4.21 1.02
N ILE A 42 2.39 -5.53 0.92
CA ILE A 42 1.61 -6.46 1.73
C ILE A 42 2.47 -6.99 2.86
N LYS A 43 1.95 -6.98 4.09
CA LYS A 43 2.56 -7.69 5.22
C LYS A 43 1.72 -8.89 5.59
N ILE A 44 2.38 -10.03 5.65
CA ILE A 44 1.77 -11.34 5.91
C ILE A 44 2.21 -11.79 7.29
N LYS A 45 1.27 -12.39 8.03
CA LYS A 45 1.52 -13.00 9.32
C LYS A 45 0.86 -14.37 9.39
N ILE A 46 1.62 -15.38 9.81
CA ILE A 46 1.10 -16.72 10.10
C ILE A 46 1.38 -17.03 11.56
N ILE A 47 0.34 -17.43 12.30
CA ILE A 47 0.48 -17.86 13.70
C ILE A 47 0.57 -19.39 13.71
N ALA A 48 1.77 -19.96 13.71
CA ALA A 48 2.00 -21.40 13.63
C ALA A 48 2.90 -21.91 14.76
N PRO A 49 2.42 -21.98 16.03
CA PRO A 49 3.28 -22.39 17.15
C PRO A 49 3.81 -23.82 17.05
N SER A 50 3.14 -24.70 16.30
CA SER A 50 3.60 -26.07 16.06
C SER A 50 4.81 -26.17 15.12
N TRP A 51 5.15 -25.06 14.48
CA TRP A 51 6.28 -24.90 13.57
C TRP A 51 7.46 -24.13 14.19
N ASN A 52 7.33 -23.72 15.45
CA ASN A 52 8.41 -23.17 16.26
C ASN A 52 9.17 -24.34 16.90
N THR A 53 10.29 -24.72 16.31
CA THR A 53 11.05 -25.92 16.62
C THR A 53 12.24 -25.67 17.54
N ASP A 54 12.85 -24.49 17.48
CA ASP A 54 13.99 -24.12 18.31
C ASP A 54 13.65 -22.96 19.25
N LYS A 55 13.61 -23.29 20.55
CA LYS A 55 13.28 -22.33 21.60
C LYS A 55 14.34 -21.24 21.83
N ASP A 56 15.54 -21.39 21.27
CA ASP A 56 16.68 -20.49 21.49
C ASP A 56 17.05 -19.73 20.20
N LEU A 57 16.39 -20.00 19.06
CA LEU A 57 16.68 -19.40 17.75
C LEU A 57 15.42 -18.78 17.10
N ILE A 58 15.66 -18.02 16.04
CA ILE A 58 14.62 -17.52 15.13
C ILE A 58 14.43 -18.56 14.04
N ASP A 59 13.22 -19.13 13.97
CA ASP A 59 12.85 -20.11 12.97
C ASP A 59 12.30 -19.46 11.69
N SER A 60 12.22 -20.26 10.62
CA SER A 60 11.60 -19.88 9.35
C SER A 60 10.77 -21.04 8.81
N ILE A 61 9.75 -20.69 8.02
CA ILE A 61 8.83 -21.65 7.39
C ILE A 61 8.62 -21.30 5.92
N GLY A 62 8.21 -22.31 5.13
CA GLY A 62 7.75 -22.12 3.76
C GLY A 62 8.86 -22.01 2.71
N ASP A 63 10.13 -22.22 3.08
CA ASP A 63 11.30 -22.18 2.19
C ASP A 63 11.69 -23.54 1.60
N ASP A 64 11.03 -24.63 2.02
CA ASP A 64 11.19 -25.98 1.50
C ASP A 64 10.07 -26.37 0.50
N ASN A 65 10.28 -27.49 -0.21
CA ASN A 65 9.35 -27.97 -1.23
C ASN A 65 8.28 -28.91 -0.66
N GLU A 66 8.47 -29.39 0.56
CA GLU A 66 7.56 -30.31 1.23
C GLU A 66 6.40 -29.57 1.90
N ASN A 67 6.65 -28.35 2.38
CA ASN A 67 5.70 -27.51 3.12
C ASN A 67 5.79 -26.04 2.65
N PRO A 68 5.69 -25.77 1.33
CA PRO A 68 5.90 -24.44 0.81
C PRO A 68 4.83 -23.47 1.30
N ILE A 69 5.26 -22.23 1.50
CA ILE A 69 4.34 -21.10 1.45
C ILE A 69 4.38 -20.56 0.02
N LYS A 70 3.18 -20.35 -0.53
CA LYS A 70 2.97 -19.77 -1.84
C LYS A 70 2.21 -18.47 -1.70
N ILE A 71 2.70 -17.42 -2.34
CA ILE A 71 2.02 -16.14 -2.46
C ILE A 71 1.68 -15.95 -3.93
N SER A 72 0.40 -15.80 -4.27
CA SER A 72 -0.05 -15.87 -5.65
C SER A 72 -1.15 -14.89 -5.99
N THR A 73 -1.19 -14.51 -7.27
CA THR A 73 -2.36 -13.97 -7.95
C THR A 73 -2.94 -15.02 -8.88
N ARG A 74 -3.90 -14.64 -9.73
CA ARG A 74 -4.44 -15.53 -10.76
C ARG A 74 -3.37 -16.04 -11.74
N SER A 75 -2.40 -15.20 -12.09
CA SER A 75 -1.46 -15.45 -13.20
C SER A 75 -0.01 -15.61 -12.74
N HIS A 76 0.30 -15.21 -11.50
CA HIS A 76 1.66 -15.14 -10.98
C HIS A 76 1.79 -15.76 -9.59
N SER A 77 2.96 -16.28 -9.25
CA SER A 77 3.21 -16.83 -7.92
C SER A 77 4.67 -16.80 -7.50
N LEU A 78 4.88 -16.65 -6.20
CA LEU A 78 6.14 -16.85 -5.50
C LEU A 78 6.02 -18.13 -4.66
N GLU A 79 6.82 -19.14 -4.98
CA GLU A 79 6.80 -20.47 -4.35
C GLU A 79 8.13 -21.19 -4.63
N PRO A 80 8.84 -21.70 -3.61
CA PRO A 80 8.60 -21.52 -2.17
C PRO A 80 8.88 -20.07 -1.72
N TYR A 81 8.20 -19.62 -0.65
CA TYR A 81 8.37 -18.27 -0.10
C TYR A 81 8.55 -18.31 1.42
N ARG A 82 9.70 -17.85 1.90
CA ARG A 82 10.08 -17.92 3.31
C ARG A 82 9.38 -16.85 4.15
N LEU A 83 8.82 -17.23 5.30
CA LEU A 83 8.49 -16.32 6.40
C LEU A 83 9.40 -16.62 7.60
N THR A 84 9.64 -15.61 8.45
CA THR A 84 10.57 -15.70 9.57
C THR A 84 9.91 -15.28 10.88
N GLU A 85 10.25 -15.93 11.98
CA GLU A 85 9.71 -15.59 13.30
C GLU A 85 9.98 -14.14 13.72
N THR A 86 9.01 -13.55 14.41
CA THR A 86 9.08 -12.17 14.91
C THR A 86 10.01 -12.01 16.12
N ASP A 87 10.11 -13.05 16.95
CA ASP A 87 11.00 -13.15 18.10
C ASP A 87 11.27 -14.64 18.39
N VAL A 88 12.30 -14.92 19.17
CA VAL A 88 12.63 -16.29 19.58
C VAL A 88 11.44 -16.90 20.31
N SER A 89 11.08 -18.13 19.93
CA SER A 89 9.93 -18.86 20.48
C SER A 89 8.56 -18.18 20.31
N SER A 90 8.40 -17.29 19.34
CA SER A 90 7.14 -16.56 19.15
C SER A 90 6.04 -17.45 18.56
N GLY A 91 6.40 -18.38 17.66
CA GLY A 91 5.44 -19.10 16.83
C GLY A 91 4.64 -18.17 15.90
N ILE A 92 5.11 -16.94 15.68
CA ILE A 92 4.50 -15.94 14.81
C ILE A 92 5.51 -15.62 13.71
N PHE A 93 5.18 -15.99 12.49
CA PHE A 93 6.03 -15.84 11.31
C PHE A 93 5.53 -14.69 10.44
N THR A 94 6.44 -13.88 9.93
CA THR A 94 6.11 -12.71 9.12
C THR A 94 6.92 -12.63 7.83
N GLY A 95 6.33 -11.99 6.83
CA GLY A 95 6.98 -11.66 5.57
C GLY A 95 6.27 -10.51 4.87
N GLU A 96 6.92 -9.95 3.85
CA GLU A 96 6.48 -8.79 3.10
C GLU A 96 6.67 -9.00 1.59
N VAL A 97 5.67 -8.62 0.80
CA VAL A 97 5.71 -8.65 -0.66
C VAL A 97 5.25 -7.31 -1.19
N ILE A 98 5.97 -6.75 -2.15
CA ILE A 98 5.58 -5.54 -2.89
C ILE A 98 4.84 -5.96 -4.15
N LEU A 99 3.64 -5.43 -4.35
CA LEU A 99 2.91 -5.57 -5.60
C LEU A 99 3.54 -4.67 -6.66
N THR A 100 3.62 -5.16 -7.89
CA THR A 100 4.32 -4.43 -8.98
C THR A 100 3.40 -4.02 -10.11
N GLY A 101 2.08 -4.17 -9.92
CA GLY A 101 1.10 -3.86 -10.94
C GLY A 101 1.28 -4.68 -12.22
N PHE A 102 0.89 -4.07 -13.33
CA PHE A 102 1.11 -4.49 -14.72
C PHE A 102 1.55 -3.25 -15.52
N LEU A 103 2.07 -3.41 -16.74
CA LEU A 103 2.52 -2.25 -17.54
C LEU A 103 1.36 -1.27 -17.76
N HIS A 104 1.47 -0.10 -17.15
CA HIS A 104 0.44 0.93 -17.15
C HIS A 104 1.04 2.33 -17.09
N ASP A 105 0.43 3.24 -17.84
CA ASP A 105 0.60 4.69 -17.80
C ASP A 105 -0.46 5.21 -16.83
N ALA A 106 -0.04 5.50 -15.60
CA ALA A 106 -0.88 5.84 -14.47
C ALA A 106 -1.12 7.35 -14.36
N ASP A 107 -0.20 8.19 -14.87
CA ASP A 107 -0.30 9.65 -14.83
C ASP A 107 -0.77 10.30 -16.15
N GLY A 108 -0.87 9.51 -17.23
CA GLY A 108 -1.40 9.91 -18.53
C GLY A 108 -0.39 10.66 -19.40
N ASP A 109 0.91 10.62 -19.10
CA ASP A 109 1.94 11.32 -19.87
C ASP A 109 2.38 10.60 -21.16
N GLY A 110 1.95 9.33 -21.33
CA GLY A 110 2.23 8.48 -22.47
C GLY A 110 3.40 7.51 -22.29
N ASP A 111 4.11 7.56 -21.16
CA ASP A 111 5.13 6.61 -20.75
C ASP A 111 4.57 5.62 -19.70
N PHE A 112 5.26 4.50 -19.46
CA PHE A 112 4.82 3.52 -18.45
C PHE A 112 5.48 3.80 -17.10
N ASP A 113 4.68 3.87 -16.04
CA ASP A 113 5.14 4.19 -14.69
C ASP A 113 5.55 2.98 -13.86
N THR A 114 5.26 1.78 -14.36
CA THR A 114 5.47 0.53 -13.63
C THR A 114 6.45 -0.39 -14.31
N THR A 115 7.11 -1.23 -13.50
CA THR A 115 8.00 -2.30 -13.96
C THR A 115 7.53 -3.63 -13.35
N PRO A 116 6.59 -4.33 -13.99
CA PRO A 116 6.01 -5.56 -13.48
C PRO A 116 7.05 -6.67 -13.34
N ARG A 117 7.01 -7.40 -12.22
CA ARG A 117 7.90 -8.53 -11.97
C ARG A 117 7.36 -9.44 -10.87
N THR A 118 7.59 -10.74 -11.05
CA THR A 118 7.33 -11.75 -10.01
C THR A 118 8.63 -12.44 -9.64
N VAL A 119 9.28 -11.99 -8.56
CA VAL A 119 10.58 -12.52 -8.10
C VAL A 119 10.68 -12.45 -6.58
N GLY A 120 11.54 -13.29 -5.99
CA GLY A 120 11.90 -13.23 -4.57
C GLY A 120 11.47 -14.47 -3.80
N THR A 121 12.08 -14.65 -2.63
CA THR A 121 11.93 -15.86 -1.81
C THR A 121 11.72 -15.54 -0.32
N GLY A 122 11.53 -14.26 0.02
CA GLY A 122 11.22 -13.81 1.38
C GLY A 122 12.43 -13.68 2.32
N PRO A 123 12.20 -13.25 3.58
CA PRO A 123 10.91 -12.81 4.09
C PRO A 123 10.53 -11.39 3.64
N THR A 124 11.44 -10.60 3.06
CA THR A 124 11.18 -9.18 2.72
C THR A 124 11.60 -8.80 1.28
N SER A 125 11.94 -9.79 0.45
CA SER A 125 12.50 -9.58 -0.89
C SER A 125 11.53 -9.87 -2.04
N GLY A 126 10.24 -10.01 -1.73
CA GLY A 126 9.24 -10.44 -2.70
C GLY A 126 8.68 -9.29 -3.53
N PHE A 127 8.62 -9.48 -4.84
CA PHE A 127 7.84 -8.70 -5.78
C PHE A 127 6.83 -9.62 -6.46
N LEU A 128 5.56 -9.21 -6.51
CA LEU A 128 4.49 -10.00 -7.12
C LEU A 128 3.74 -9.15 -8.14
N GLU A 129 3.62 -9.66 -9.36
CA GLU A 129 2.85 -9.03 -10.43
C GLU A 129 1.35 -9.27 -10.23
N VAL A 130 0.57 -8.20 -10.37
CA VAL A 130 -0.89 -8.23 -10.21
C VAL A 130 -1.59 -7.64 -11.42
N GLU A 131 -2.76 -8.17 -11.75
CA GLU A 131 -3.62 -7.62 -12.80
C GLU A 131 -4.71 -6.72 -12.20
N ARG A 132 -5.47 -6.02 -13.06
CA ARG A 132 -6.52 -5.06 -12.66
C ARG A 132 -7.55 -5.66 -11.68
N ASP A 133 -8.09 -6.83 -11.99
CA ASP A 133 -9.08 -7.53 -11.15
C ASP A 133 -8.43 -8.72 -10.44
N SER A 134 -7.58 -8.43 -9.46
CA SER A 134 -6.78 -9.43 -8.76
C SER A 134 -7.10 -9.53 -7.26
N ALA A 135 -6.75 -10.67 -6.69
CA ALA A 135 -6.64 -10.88 -5.26
C ALA A 135 -5.31 -11.58 -5.01
N VAL A 136 -4.69 -11.29 -3.87
CA VAL A 136 -3.50 -11.99 -3.42
C VAL A 136 -3.94 -13.12 -2.50
N THR A 137 -3.50 -14.33 -2.80
CA THR A 137 -3.75 -15.52 -1.99
C THR A 137 -2.44 -16.03 -1.44
N VAL A 138 -2.39 -16.18 -0.13
CA VAL A 138 -1.31 -16.87 0.57
C VAL A 138 -1.81 -18.26 0.92
N SER A 139 -1.07 -19.29 0.52
CA SER A 139 -1.31 -20.66 0.96
C SER A 139 -0.09 -21.24 1.64
N PHE A 140 -0.32 -22.04 2.67
CA PHE A 140 0.70 -22.77 3.41
C PHE A 140 0.36 -24.26 3.38
N GLU A 141 1.21 -25.06 2.75
CA GLU A 141 1.16 -26.52 2.88
C GLU A 141 1.68 -26.90 4.26
N PHE A 142 0.77 -27.08 5.21
CA PHE A 142 1.08 -27.36 6.61
C PHE A 142 1.55 -28.81 6.83
N ALA A 143 1.18 -29.70 5.91
CA ALA A 143 1.61 -31.08 5.80
C ALA A 143 1.22 -31.60 4.41
N ASP A 144 1.74 -32.76 4.01
CA ASP A 144 1.41 -33.42 2.74
C ASP A 144 -0.12 -33.46 2.49
N GLY A 145 -0.58 -32.63 1.54
CA GLY A 145 -1.98 -32.51 1.16
C GLY A 145 -2.89 -31.71 2.12
N VAL A 146 -2.34 -31.11 3.18
CA VAL A 146 -3.04 -30.25 4.15
C VAL A 146 -2.66 -28.79 3.91
N VAL A 147 -3.48 -28.08 3.12
CA VAL A 147 -3.22 -26.70 2.72
C VAL A 147 -4.17 -25.74 3.41
N LEU A 148 -3.61 -24.74 4.09
CA LEU A 148 -4.32 -23.58 4.62
C LEU A 148 -4.16 -22.42 3.65
N SER A 149 -5.20 -21.61 3.45
CA SER A 149 -5.12 -20.44 2.58
C SER A 149 -6.00 -19.30 3.06
N GLU A 150 -5.59 -18.08 2.72
CA GLU A 150 -6.36 -16.86 2.91
C GLU A 150 -6.11 -15.92 1.73
N SER A 151 -7.11 -15.11 1.37
CA SER A 151 -7.05 -14.19 0.23
C SER A 151 -7.44 -12.77 0.62
N VAL A 152 -6.82 -11.79 -0.01
CA VAL A 152 -7.12 -10.36 0.14
C VAL A 152 -7.32 -9.72 -1.23
N PRO A 153 -8.38 -8.89 -1.42
CA PRO A 153 -8.62 -8.23 -2.71
C PRO A 153 -7.60 -7.12 -2.97
N VAL A 154 -7.30 -6.93 -4.25
CA VAL A 154 -6.70 -5.69 -4.78
C VAL A 154 -7.83 -4.84 -5.37
N SER A 155 -7.83 -3.53 -5.13
CA SER A 155 -8.90 -2.63 -5.57
C SER A 155 -8.35 -1.31 -6.08
N TRP A 156 -9.09 -0.72 -7.02
CA TRP A 156 -8.84 0.61 -7.57
C TRP A 156 -9.67 1.66 -6.84
N ASN A 157 -9.13 2.86 -6.75
CA ASN A 157 -9.60 3.94 -5.91
C ASN A 157 -9.87 5.17 -6.77
N ILE A 158 -10.92 5.90 -6.45
CA ILE A 158 -11.19 7.18 -7.12
C ILE A 158 -10.34 8.23 -6.43
N GLY A 159 -9.46 8.89 -7.18
CA GLY A 159 -8.69 10.02 -6.67
C GLY A 159 -9.55 11.25 -6.37
N THR A 160 -9.19 11.98 -5.32
CA THR A 160 -9.88 13.21 -4.90
C THR A 160 -8.90 14.36 -4.69
N VAL A 161 -9.31 15.58 -5.01
CA VAL A 161 -8.55 16.82 -4.74
C VAL A 161 -9.37 17.75 -3.86
N GLU A 162 -8.72 18.32 -2.83
CA GLU A 162 -9.31 19.26 -1.90
C GLU A 162 -8.32 20.36 -1.48
N PHE A 163 -8.85 21.49 -1.04
CA PHE A 163 -8.08 22.51 -0.36
C PHE A 163 -8.14 22.31 1.15
N GLU A 164 -7.06 22.60 1.86
CA GLU A 164 -7.07 22.56 3.33
C GLU A 164 -7.89 23.71 3.95
N ASN A 165 -8.04 24.83 3.23
CA ASN A 165 -8.78 26.00 3.68
C ASN A 165 -9.72 26.52 2.59
N ASP A 166 -10.80 27.18 2.98
CA ASP A 166 -11.78 27.79 2.05
C ASP A 166 -11.43 29.24 1.67
N ILE A 167 -10.61 29.91 2.48
CA ILE A 167 -10.26 31.33 2.32
C ILE A 167 -8.75 31.47 2.46
N PHE A 168 -8.15 32.18 1.50
CA PHE A 168 -6.71 32.45 1.47
C PHE A 168 -6.45 33.95 1.46
N PHE A 169 -5.53 34.39 2.30
CA PHE A 169 -4.96 35.73 2.24
C PHE A 169 -3.77 35.76 1.29
N SER A 170 -3.39 36.96 0.84
CA SER A 170 -2.34 37.13 -0.17
C SER A 170 -0.95 36.61 0.23
N ASP A 171 -0.69 36.50 1.54
CA ASP A 171 0.56 36.00 2.08
C ASP A 171 0.47 34.52 2.51
N ASP A 172 -0.70 33.88 2.33
CA ASP A 172 -0.90 32.48 2.70
C ASP A 172 -0.27 31.53 1.68
N ALA A 173 0.11 30.37 2.18
CA ALA A 173 0.36 29.22 1.34
C ALA A 173 -0.97 28.47 1.11
N VAL A 174 -1.38 28.34 -0.14
CA VAL A 174 -2.52 27.50 -0.52
C VAL A 174 -2.05 26.06 -0.52
N ILE A 175 -2.65 25.24 0.34
CA ILE A 175 -2.35 23.82 0.46
C ILE A 175 -3.42 23.04 -0.30
N VAL A 176 -3.00 22.33 -1.34
CA VAL A 176 -3.82 21.41 -2.13
C VAL A 176 -3.46 20.00 -1.71
N ARG A 177 -4.45 19.23 -1.27
CA ARG A 177 -4.32 17.82 -0.92
C ARG A 177 -4.97 16.98 -2.00
N VAL A 178 -4.23 16.00 -2.51
CA VAL A 178 -4.73 14.96 -3.40
C VAL A 178 -4.66 13.64 -2.66
N ILE A 179 -5.74 12.87 -2.67
CA ILE A 179 -5.79 11.52 -2.11
C ILE A 179 -6.08 10.58 -3.25
N ASP A 180 -5.09 9.76 -3.59
CA ASP A 180 -5.19 8.71 -4.60
C ASP A 180 -4.26 7.56 -4.21
N LEU A 181 -4.85 6.46 -3.75
CA LEU A 181 -4.08 5.29 -3.32
C LEU A 181 -3.41 4.57 -4.49
N ASP A 182 -3.92 4.74 -5.71
CA ASP A 182 -3.40 4.05 -6.89
C ASP A 182 -2.15 4.73 -7.45
N MET A 183 -1.90 5.98 -7.05
CA MET A 183 -0.69 6.74 -7.37
C MET A 183 0.46 6.55 -6.37
N ASN A 184 0.28 5.73 -5.34
CA ASN A 184 1.40 5.26 -4.50
C ASN A 184 2.16 4.14 -5.24
N LEU A 185 2.89 4.51 -6.28
CA LEU A 185 3.51 3.59 -7.23
C LEU A 185 4.71 2.85 -6.64
N ASN A 186 5.38 3.42 -5.64
CA ASN A 186 6.45 2.76 -4.91
C ASN A 186 6.27 2.88 -3.39
N PRO A 187 5.83 1.80 -2.70
CA PRO A 187 5.51 1.82 -1.27
C PRO A 187 6.74 1.91 -0.34
N GLU A 188 7.94 2.15 -0.90
CA GLU A 188 9.20 2.35 -0.19
C GLU A 188 9.89 3.67 -0.55
N SER A 189 9.23 4.55 -1.30
CA SER A 189 9.75 5.88 -1.62
C SER A 189 8.65 6.92 -1.66
N ILE A 190 9.01 8.18 -1.52
CA ILE A 190 8.07 9.28 -1.68
C ILE A 190 7.79 9.50 -3.17
N ASP A 191 6.53 9.32 -3.56
CA ASP A 191 6.06 9.59 -4.91
C ASP A 191 5.64 11.07 -5.10
N GLN A 192 5.50 11.47 -6.36
CA GLN A 192 5.03 12.80 -6.73
C GLN A 192 4.02 12.70 -7.86
N ILE A 193 3.00 13.56 -7.82
CA ILE A 193 2.00 13.65 -8.88
C ILE A 193 1.76 15.11 -9.29
N PRO A 194 1.42 15.37 -10.56
CA PRO A 194 1.05 16.70 -11.01
C PRO A 194 -0.35 17.08 -10.53
N VAL A 195 -0.51 18.32 -10.06
CA VAL A 195 -1.80 18.94 -9.81
C VAL A 195 -1.84 20.31 -10.46
N GLU A 196 -2.92 20.62 -11.16
CA GLU A 196 -3.08 21.90 -11.81
C GLU A 196 -3.85 22.86 -10.89
N VAL A 197 -3.39 24.10 -10.79
CA VAL A 197 -3.98 25.12 -9.92
C VAL A 197 -4.14 26.42 -10.69
N PHE A 198 -5.31 27.02 -10.62
CA PHE A 198 -5.73 28.18 -11.40
C PHE A 198 -6.34 29.25 -10.49
N SER A 199 -6.30 30.50 -10.95
CA SER A 199 -7.10 31.58 -10.39
C SER A 199 -8.00 32.18 -11.46
N ASP A 200 -9.06 32.88 -11.06
CA ASP A 200 -9.92 33.61 -12.02
C ASP A 200 -9.13 34.60 -12.89
N SER A 201 -8.07 35.21 -12.33
CA SER A 201 -7.21 36.15 -13.05
C SER A 201 -6.06 35.49 -13.83
N ASP A 202 -5.76 34.21 -13.56
CA ASP A 202 -4.81 33.39 -14.30
C ASP A 202 -5.41 32.03 -14.65
N VAL A 203 -6.20 32.04 -15.74
CA VAL A 203 -6.84 30.84 -16.30
C VAL A 203 -5.85 29.82 -16.87
N GLY A 204 -4.61 30.22 -17.15
CA GLY A 204 -3.54 29.32 -17.56
C GLY A 204 -2.97 28.56 -16.37
N GLY A 205 -2.96 29.19 -15.20
CA GLY A 205 -2.58 28.59 -13.94
C GLY A 205 -1.14 28.09 -13.91
N ILE A 206 -0.92 27.09 -13.05
CA ILE A 206 0.33 26.38 -12.88
C ILE A 206 0.08 24.88 -12.75
N THR A 207 1.10 24.09 -13.07
CA THR A 207 1.20 22.69 -12.65
C THR A 207 2.21 22.64 -11.51
N ALA A 208 1.77 22.14 -10.37
CA ALA A 208 2.62 21.93 -9.20
C ALA A 208 2.78 20.43 -8.95
N ASN A 209 3.95 20.04 -8.45
CA ASN A 209 4.18 18.67 -8.00
C ASN A 209 3.66 18.54 -6.57
N ALA A 210 2.62 17.74 -6.38
CA ALA A 210 2.17 17.31 -5.07
C ALA A 210 3.07 16.16 -4.60
N ILE A 211 3.57 16.26 -3.37
CA ILE A 211 4.53 15.32 -2.80
C ILE A 211 3.80 14.42 -1.82
N GLU A 212 4.03 13.12 -1.91
CA GLU A 212 3.45 12.16 -0.99
C GLU A 212 3.86 12.45 0.47
N THR A 213 2.93 12.31 1.41
CA THR A 213 3.14 12.65 2.83
C THR A 213 4.00 11.64 3.58
N SER A 214 4.03 10.39 3.12
CA SER A 214 4.90 9.31 3.56
C SER A 214 4.87 8.20 2.52
N GLU A 215 5.90 7.35 2.44
CA GLU A 215 6.16 6.33 1.38
C GLU A 215 5.03 5.33 1.07
N SER A 216 3.88 5.37 1.75
CA SER A 216 2.77 4.45 1.49
C SER A 216 1.41 5.04 1.86
N SER A 217 1.30 6.37 1.79
CA SER A 217 0.09 7.08 2.22
C SER A 217 -0.95 7.24 1.11
N GLY A 218 -0.54 7.27 -0.16
CA GLY A 218 -1.40 7.66 -1.29
C GLY A 218 -2.03 9.05 -1.09
N SER A 219 -1.36 9.90 -0.33
CA SER A 219 -1.83 11.22 0.09
C SER A 219 -0.74 12.22 -0.23
N PHE A 220 -1.03 13.15 -1.12
CA PHE A 220 -0.07 14.08 -1.72
C PHE A 220 -0.42 15.51 -1.38
N ILE A 221 0.59 16.34 -1.14
CA ILE A 221 0.42 17.75 -0.82
C ILE A 221 1.22 18.62 -1.77
N ALA A 222 0.55 19.57 -2.41
CA ALA A 222 1.18 20.69 -3.11
C ALA A 222 1.01 21.97 -2.30
N THR A 223 2.09 22.73 -2.16
CA THR A 223 2.09 24.05 -1.50
C THR A 223 2.28 25.13 -2.55
N ILE A 224 1.28 26.00 -2.70
CA ILE A 224 1.24 27.06 -3.69
C ILE A 224 1.38 28.42 -3.00
N SER A 225 2.23 29.28 -3.54
CA SER A 225 2.37 30.68 -3.11
C SER A 225 1.58 31.61 -4.02
N LEU A 226 0.87 32.58 -3.45
CA LEU A 226 0.12 33.55 -4.22
C LEU A 226 0.95 34.81 -4.51
N THR A 227 0.70 35.45 -5.65
CA THR A 227 1.30 36.74 -5.99
C THR A 227 0.37 37.64 -6.79
N GLN A 228 0.45 38.94 -6.55
CA GLN A 228 -0.33 39.96 -7.27
C GLN A 228 0.49 40.73 -8.30
N ASN A 229 1.82 40.55 -8.29
CA ASN A 229 2.76 41.46 -8.94
C ASN A 229 3.72 40.75 -9.90
N SER A 230 3.60 39.44 -10.06
CA SER A 230 4.51 38.64 -10.87
C SER A 230 3.75 37.55 -11.60
N ALA A 231 4.19 37.21 -12.80
CA ALA A 231 3.60 36.09 -13.51
C ALA A 231 3.80 34.78 -12.73
N SER A 232 2.85 33.87 -12.94
CA SER A 232 2.89 32.50 -12.45
C SER A 232 4.14 31.77 -12.93
N SER A 233 4.76 30.99 -12.05
CA SER A 233 5.96 30.22 -12.36
C SER A 233 6.27 29.23 -11.24
N GLY A 234 6.52 27.97 -11.58
CA GLY A 234 6.68 26.89 -10.60
C GLY A 234 5.47 26.83 -9.68
N ASN A 235 5.69 26.77 -8.37
CA ASN A 235 4.62 26.74 -7.37
C ASN A 235 4.09 28.12 -6.97
N ARG A 236 4.27 29.14 -7.82
CA ARG A 236 3.73 30.49 -7.58
C ARG A 236 2.62 30.78 -8.57
N LEU A 237 1.44 31.07 -8.06
CA LEU A 237 0.24 31.39 -8.83
C LEU A 237 -0.07 32.88 -8.71
N TYR A 238 -0.32 33.52 -9.85
CA TYR A 238 -0.85 34.88 -9.92
C TYR A 238 -2.32 34.87 -9.50
N ALA A 239 -2.67 35.67 -8.50
CA ALA A 239 -4.04 35.85 -8.03
C ALA A 239 -4.20 37.21 -7.37
N ILE A 240 -5.37 37.84 -7.55
CA ILE A 240 -5.73 39.12 -6.92
C ILE A 240 -6.84 38.94 -5.88
N PRO A 241 -7.00 39.87 -4.93
CA PRO A 241 -8.07 39.78 -3.95
C PRO A 241 -9.46 39.70 -4.60
N GLY A 242 -10.19 38.64 -4.27
CA GLY A 242 -11.52 38.36 -4.83
C GLY A 242 -11.54 37.26 -5.89
N ASP A 243 -10.38 36.78 -6.35
CA ASP A 243 -10.31 35.60 -7.24
C ASP A 243 -10.77 34.32 -6.51
N GLY A 244 -11.52 33.48 -7.22
CA GLY A 244 -11.63 32.06 -6.90
C GLY A 244 -10.35 31.32 -7.28
N ILE A 245 -9.90 30.42 -6.41
CA ILE A 245 -8.81 29.49 -6.68
C ILE A 245 -9.41 28.11 -6.93
N SER A 246 -8.97 27.46 -8.00
CA SER A 246 -9.44 26.13 -8.40
C SER A 246 -8.26 25.17 -8.55
N ALA A 247 -8.43 23.93 -8.13
CA ALA A 247 -7.47 22.86 -8.35
C ALA A 247 -8.09 21.75 -9.20
N ARG A 248 -7.30 21.15 -10.08
CA ARG A 248 -7.68 20.01 -10.91
C ARG A 248 -6.63 18.91 -10.79
N TYR A 249 -7.12 17.72 -10.48
CA TYR A 249 -6.40 16.47 -10.54
C TYR A 249 -7.12 15.57 -11.54
N SER A 250 -6.36 14.94 -12.43
CA SER A 250 -6.87 13.99 -13.41
C SER A 250 -6.39 12.60 -13.00
N ASP A 251 -7.34 11.75 -12.63
CA ASP A 251 -7.09 10.34 -12.33
C ASP A 251 -7.16 9.54 -13.64
N TYR A 252 -6.04 8.93 -14.04
CA TYR A 252 -5.93 8.09 -15.24
C TYR A 252 -5.89 6.60 -14.93
N THR A 253 -5.94 6.23 -13.65
CA THR A 253 -5.86 4.83 -13.19
C THR A 253 -7.18 4.09 -13.42
N LEU A 254 -8.29 4.85 -13.44
CA LEU A 254 -9.64 4.39 -13.75
C LEU A 254 -10.06 4.72 -15.20
N PRO A 255 -10.79 3.81 -15.88
CA PRO A 255 -11.25 4.01 -17.27
C PRO A 255 -12.42 5.00 -17.44
#